data_AF-A0A1V4DW94-F1
#
_entry.id   AF-A0A1V4DW94-F1
#
_cell.length_a   1.000
_cell.length_b   1.000
_cell.length_c   1.000
_cell.angle_alpha   90.00
_cell.angle_beta   90.00
_cell.angle_gamma   90.00
#
_symmetry.space_group_name_H-M   'P 1'
#
loop_
_entity.id
_entity.type
_entity.pdbx_description
1 polymer ?
#
loop_
_entity_poly.entity_id
_entity_poly.type
_entity_poly.pdbx_seq_one_letter_code
_entity_poly.pdbx_strand_id
1 'polypeptide(L)'
;MRVRLLGALEVLDDDGAPVAVAGARVRALLAVLALQPGRLVPADRLVDALWEDGPPANAANALQTLVKRLRAALGRSGAVLWRDGGYVLGVERRRSTPTCSPH
;
A
#
# COMPACT_ATOMS: atom_id res chain seq x y z
N MET A 1 4.05 -5.34 -8.40
CA MET A 1 3.37 -5.60 -7.12
C MET A 1 2.05 -6.37 -7.33
N ARG A 2 1.81 -7.46 -6.57
CA ARG A 2 0.53 -8.20 -6.55
C ARG A 2 0.06 -8.41 -5.10
N VAL A 3 -1.25 -8.34 -4.85
CA VAL A 3 -1.85 -8.56 -3.53
C VAL A 3 -2.84 -9.71 -3.60
N ARG A 4 -2.71 -10.71 -2.71
CA ARG A 4 -3.63 -11.84 -2.59
C ARG A 4 -4.23 -11.87 -1.17
N LEU A 5 -5.56 -12.02 -1.07
CA LEU A 5 -6.26 -12.25 0.20
C LEU A 5 -6.66 -13.73 0.30
N LEU A 6 -5.91 -14.51 1.08
CA LEU A 6 -6.22 -15.90 1.44
C LEU A 6 -6.14 -16.06 2.97
N GLY A 7 -6.94 -15.27 3.71
CA GLY A 7 -6.95 -15.26 5.18
C GLY A 7 -5.74 -14.56 5.83
N ALA A 8 -4.60 -14.50 5.13
CA ALA A 8 -3.50 -13.59 5.40
C ALA A 8 -3.26 -12.73 4.15
N LEU A 9 -3.15 -11.41 4.32
CA LEU A 9 -2.72 -10.52 3.24
C LEU A 9 -1.28 -10.85 2.85
N GLU A 10 -1.08 -11.45 1.68
CA GLU A 10 0.23 -11.68 1.09
C GLU A 10 0.55 -10.58 0.07
N VAL A 11 1.68 -9.92 0.29
CA VAL A 11 2.18 -8.82 -0.54
C VAL A 11 3.36 -9.37 -1.33
N LEU A 12 3.29 -9.27 -2.65
CA LEU A 12 4.38 -9.67 -3.53
C LEU A 12 4.96 -8.42 -4.19
N ASP A 13 6.28 -8.31 -4.22
CA ASP A 13 6.99 -7.22 -4.91
C ASP A 13 6.88 -7.37 -6.45
N ASP A 14 7.70 -6.63 -7.19
CA ASP A 14 7.68 -6.69 -8.66
C ASP A 14 8.31 -7.97 -9.23
N ASP A 15 9.25 -8.55 -8.50
CA ASP A 15 9.91 -9.83 -8.81
C ASP A 15 9.06 -11.04 -8.39
N GLY A 16 7.92 -10.80 -7.73
CA GLY A 16 7.04 -11.84 -7.22
C GLY A 16 7.52 -12.46 -5.90
N ALA A 17 8.46 -11.81 -5.22
CA ALA A 17 8.93 -12.21 -3.90
C ALA A 17 7.98 -11.71 -2.80
N PRO A 18 7.71 -12.51 -1.76
CA PRO A 18 6.86 -12.09 -0.65
C PRO A 18 7.55 -10.98 0.15
N VAL A 19 6.89 -9.82 0.24
CA VAL A 19 7.30 -8.69 1.08
C VAL A 19 6.76 -8.91 2.48
N ALA A 20 7.66 -9.16 3.43
CA ALA A 20 7.33 -9.28 4.83
C ALA A 20 6.91 -7.91 5.42
N VAL A 21 5.63 -7.59 5.35
CA VAL A 21 5.07 -6.41 6.00
C VAL A 21 4.73 -6.74 7.45
N ALA A 22 5.61 -6.33 8.37
CA ALA A 22 5.42 -6.56 9.80
C ALA A 22 4.28 -5.70 10.37
N GLY A 23 3.29 -6.38 10.98
CA GLY A 23 2.16 -5.76 11.67
C GLY A 23 0.85 -5.80 10.88
N ALA A 24 -0.24 -6.19 11.57
CA ALA A 24 -1.58 -6.30 10.96
C ALA A 24 -2.07 -4.97 10.37
N ARG A 25 -1.83 -3.85 11.07
CA ARG A 25 -2.24 -2.51 10.61
C ARG A 25 -1.46 -2.00 9.39
N VAL A 26 -0.16 -2.29 9.31
CA VAL A 26 0.67 -1.91 8.15
C VAL A 26 0.21 -2.69 6.91
N ARG A 27 -0.10 -3.98 7.09
CA ARG A 27 -0.73 -4.82 6.05
C ARG A 27 -2.09 -4.27 5.63
N ALA A 28 -2.99 -3.99 6.57
CA ALA A 28 -4.30 -3.42 6.26
C ALA A 28 -4.21 -2.11 5.47
N LEU A 29 -3.30 -1.20 5.86
CA LEU A 29 -3.05 0.06 5.15
C LEU A 29 -2.67 -0.19 3.69
N LEU A 30 -1.76 -1.14 3.47
CA LEU A 30 -1.35 -1.53 2.14
C LEU A 30 -2.49 -2.18 1.35
N ALA A 31 -3.31 -3.02 1.98
CA ALA A 31 -4.47 -3.64 1.33
C ALA A 31 -5.44 -2.58 0.78
N VAL A 32 -5.81 -1.60 1.62
CA VAL A 32 -6.72 -0.50 1.24
C VAL A 32 -6.15 0.31 0.08
N LEU A 33 -4.85 0.62 0.14
CA LEU A 33 -4.16 1.35 -0.92
C LEU A 33 -4.00 0.53 -2.21
N ALA A 34 -3.77 -0.78 -2.09
CA ALA A 34 -3.62 -1.69 -3.23
C ALA A 34 -4.95 -2.03 -3.92
N LEU A 35 -6.08 -1.95 -3.19
CA LEU A 35 -7.42 -1.97 -3.75
C LEU A 35 -7.71 -0.76 -4.64
N GLN A 36 -6.98 0.35 -4.45
CA GLN A 36 -7.14 1.60 -5.20
C GLN A 36 -5.81 2.08 -5.81
N PRO A 37 -5.19 1.30 -6.72
CA PRO A 37 -3.86 1.63 -7.25
C PRO A 37 -3.89 2.95 -8.03
N GLY A 38 -3.00 3.88 -7.69
CA GLY A 38 -2.92 5.21 -8.30
C GLY A 38 -4.06 6.17 -7.93
N ARG A 39 -4.96 5.80 -7.01
CA ARG A 39 -6.01 6.68 -6.50
C ARG A 39 -5.60 7.32 -5.18
N LEU A 40 -6.06 8.54 -4.96
CA LEU A 40 -5.92 9.24 -3.69
C LEU A 40 -6.94 8.69 -2.69
N VAL A 41 -6.44 8.19 -1.57
CA VAL A 41 -7.25 7.77 -0.43
C VAL A 41 -7.05 8.78 0.70
N PRO A 42 -8.10 9.49 1.16
CA PRO A 42 -7.99 10.48 2.23
C PRO A 42 -7.48 9.86 3.53
N ALA A 43 -6.75 10.65 4.33
CA ALA A 43 -6.23 10.19 5.62
C ALA A 43 -7.34 9.70 6.56
N ASP A 44 -8.44 10.44 6.70
CA ASP A 44 -9.60 10.04 7.51
C ASP A 44 -10.16 8.68 7.07
N ARG A 45 -10.28 8.46 5.75
CA ARG A 45 -10.80 7.20 5.22
C ARG A 45 -9.88 6.02 5.50
N LEU A 46 -8.57 6.26 5.54
CA LEU A 46 -7.59 5.26 5.96
C LEU A 46 -7.68 5.04 7.47
N VAL A 47 -7.91 6.09 8.25
CA VAL A 47 -8.07 5.97 9.70
C VAL A 47 -9.29 5.12 10.02
N ASP A 48 -10.44 5.41 9.43
CA ASP A 48 -11.69 4.65 9.62
C ASP A 48 -11.52 3.19 9.24
N ALA A 49 -10.87 2.91 8.09
CA ALA A 49 -10.64 1.54 7.62
C ALA A 49 -9.59 0.76 8.46
N LEU A 50 -8.73 1.46 9.22
CA LEU A 50 -7.68 0.85 10.04
C LEU A 50 -8.05 0.71 11.52
N TRP A 51 -8.99 1.56 11.98
CA TRP A 51 -9.40 1.69 13.37
C TRP A 51 -10.93 1.78 13.45
N GLU A 52 -11.62 0.79 12.89
CA GLU A 52 -13.10 0.68 12.91
C GLU A 52 -13.67 0.76 14.34
N ASP A 53 -12.95 0.21 15.33
CA ASP A 53 -13.36 0.19 16.74
C ASP A 53 -12.95 1.43 17.55
N GLY A 54 -12.22 2.39 16.96
CA GLY A 54 -11.82 3.61 17.66
C GLY A 54 -10.41 4.08 17.31
N PRO A 55 -10.26 5.27 16.69
CA PRO A 55 -8.95 5.82 16.36
C PRO A 55 -8.22 6.30 17.63
N PRO A 56 -6.88 6.22 17.66
CA PRO A 56 -6.09 6.79 18.74
C PRO A 56 -6.21 8.32 18.73
N ALA A 57 -6.00 8.97 19.88
CA ALA A 57 -6.07 10.43 20.03
C ALA A 57 -5.25 11.20 18.99
N ASN A 58 -4.18 10.60 18.46
CA ASN A 58 -3.37 11.14 17.37
C ASN A 58 -3.36 10.20 16.15
N ALA A 59 -4.53 9.95 15.55
CA ALA A 59 -4.69 9.11 14.37
C ALA A 59 -3.74 9.50 13.21
N ALA A 60 -3.53 10.80 12.99
CA ALA A 60 -2.60 11.30 11.98
C ALA A 60 -1.15 10.83 12.23
N ASN A 61 -0.64 10.93 13.47
CA ASN A 61 0.70 10.45 13.81
C ASN A 61 0.81 8.93 13.73
N ALA A 62 -0.23 8.21 14.15
CA ALA A 62 -0.29 6.75 14.02
C ALA A 62 -0.22 6.33 12.54
N LEU A 63 -1.01 6.99 11.68
CA LEU A 63 -1.01 6.75 10.24
C LEU A 63 0.36 7.06 9.61
N GLN A 64 0.99 8.19 9.96
CA GLN A 64 2.33 8.52 9.49
C GLN A 64 3.36 7.46 9.90
N THR A 65 3.27 6.92 11.12
CA THR A 65 4.15 5.83 11.60
C THR A 65 3.96 4.56 10.78
N LEU A 66 2.70 4.19 10.50
CA LEU A 66 2.38 3.04 9.65
C LEU A 66 2.92 3.26 8.22
N VAL A 67 2.75 4.44 7.64
CA VAL A 67 3.27 4.78 6.31
C VAL A 67 4.79 4.73 6.27
N LYS A 68 5.49 5.22 7.30
CA LYS A 68 6.95 5.11 7.40
C LYS A 68 7.41 3.65 7.37
N ARG A 69 6.78 2.80 8.17
CA ARG A 69 7.09 1.35 8.21
C ARG A 69 6.76 0.68 6.88
N LEU A 70 5.64 1.05 6.27
CA LEU A 70 5.24 0.54 4.97
C LEU A 70 6.24 0.91 3.87
N ARG A 71 6.68 2.17 3.81
CA ARG A 71 7.72 2.62 2.87
C ARG A 71 9.04 1.89 3.08
N ALA A 72 9.42 1.64 4.33
CA ALA A 72 10.63 0.88 4.64
C ALA A 72 10.53 -0.59 4.17
N ALA A 73 9.35 -1.22 4.30
CA ALA A 73 9.12 -2.59 3.84
C ALA A 73 9.03 -2.71 2.31
N LEU A 74 8.41 -1.73 1.64
CA LEU A 74 8.23 -1.73 0.18
C LEU A 74 9.50 -1.32 -0.59
N GLY A 75 10.45 -0.66 0.06
CA GLY A 75 11.71 -0.25 -0.55
C GLY A 75 11.51 0.60 -1.81
N ARG A 76 12.25 0.29 -2.88
CA ARG A 76 12.16 1.00 -4.18
C ARG A 76 10.93 0.61 -5.02
N SER A 77 10.24 -0.47 -4.66
CA SER A 77 9.19 -1.08 -5.49
C SER A 77 7.78 -0.51 -5.23
N GLY A 78 7.60 0.29 -4.17
CA GLY A 78 6.29 0.85 -3.80
C GLY A 78 6.39 2.25 -3.22
N ALA A 79 6.16 3.26 -4.06
CA ALA A 79 6.13 4.65 -3.62
C ALA A 79 4.76 5.00 -3.02
N VAL A 80 4.64 4.98 -1.70
CA VAL A 80 3.47 5.59 -1.03
C VAL A 80 3.68 7.09 -0.96
N LEU A 81 2.89 7.87 -1.69
CA LEU A 81 3.01 9.33 -1.79
C LEU A 81 1.91 10.01 -0.96
N TRP A 82 2.24 11.12 -0.32
CA TRP A 82 1.25 12.01 0.30
C TRP A 82 0.77 13.02 -0.74
N ARG A 83 -0.55 13.13 -0.93
CA ARG A 83 -1.17 14.10 -1.83
C ARG A 83 -2.49 14.59 -1.24
N ASP A 84 -2.71 15.90 -1.27
CA ASP A 84 -4.00 16.55 -0.98
C ASP A 84 -4.73 15.99 0.27
N GLY A 85 -4.01 15.84 1.39
CA GLY A 85 -4.61 15.31 2.63
C GLY A 85 -4.81 13.78 2.67
N GLY A 86 -4.24 13.05 1.71
CA GLY A 86 -4.36 11.61 1.59
C GLY A 86 -3.10 10.91 1.11
N TYR A 87 -3.20 9.61 0.90
CA TYR A 87 -2.12 8.77 0.40
C TYR A 87 -2.49 8.12 -0.93
N VAL A 88 -1.51 8.05 -1.81
CA VAL A 88 -1.59 7.37 -3.11
C VAL A 88 -0.54 6.29 -3.13
N LEU A 89 -0.91 5.09 -3.56
CA LEU A 89 0.06 4.05 -3.88
C LEU A 89 0.50 4.20 -5.33
N GLY A 90 1.74 4.65 -5.51
CA GLY A 90 2.47 4.63 -6.77
C GLY A 90 2.89 3.21 -7.09
N VAL A 91 1.95 2.40 -7.60
CA VAL A 91 2.28 1.15 -8.27
C VAL A 91 2.62 1.53 -9.70
N GLU A 92 3.87 1.35 -10.11
CA GLU A 92 4.19 1.36 -11.53
C GLU A 92 3.46 0.15 -12.12
N ARG A 93 2.30 0.39 -12.76
CA ARG A 93 1.66 -0.65 -13.55
C ARG A 93 2.74 -1.10 -14.53
N ARG A 94 3.19 -2.35 -14.42
CA ARG A 94 4.03 -3.00 -15.42
C ARG A 94 3.39 -2.67 -16.76
N ARG A 95 3.98 -1.73 -17.49
CA ARG A 95 3.72 -1.62 -18.92
C ARG A 95 4.22 -2.96 -19.41
N SER A 96 3.30 -3.86 -19.74
CA SER A 96 3.59 -4.95 -20.66
C SER A 96 4.34 -4.27 -21.80
N THR A 97 5.64 -4.52 -21.92
CA THR A 97 6.28 -4.32 -23.20
C THR A 97 5.40 -5.07 -24.18
N PRO A 98 4.74 -4.41 -25.15
CA PRO A 98 4.27 -5.18 -26.30
C PRO A 98 5.53 -5.82 -26.84
N THR A 99 5.61 -7.14 -26.78
CA THR A 99 6.61 -7.93 -27.48
C THR A 99 6.44 -7.60 -28.95
N CYS A 100 7.12 -6.57 -29.41
CA CYS A 100 7.31 -6.36 -30.83
C CYS A 100 8.42 -7.34 -31.22
N SER A 101 8.02 -8.56 -31.57
CA SER A 101 8.81 -9.39 -32.48
C SER A 101 8.80 -8.70 -33.83
N PRO A 102 9.96 -8.37 -34.42
CA PRO A 102 10.09 -8.34 -35.86
C PRO A 102 10.66 -9.68 -36.33
N HIS A 103 10.06 -10.12 -37.43
CA HIS A 103 10.38 -11.27 -38.25
C HIS A 103 11.81 -11.25 -38.81
#